data_AF-A0A9X9PXJ6-F1
#
_entry.id   AF-A0A9X9PXJ6-F1
#
_cell.length_a   1.000
_cell.length_b   1.000
_cell.length_c   1.000
_cell.angle_alpha   90.00
_cell.angle_beta   90.00
_cell.angle_gamma   90.00
#
_symmetry.space_group_name_H-M   'P 1'
#
loop_
_entity.id
_entity.type
_entity.pdbx_description
1 polymer ?
#
loop_
_entity_poly.entity_id
_entity_poly.type
_entity_poly.pdbx_seq_one_letter_code
_entity_poly.pdbx_strand_id
1 'polypeptide(L)'
;MAFKALCLGLLCALFAFCIYTPIPSNIEEYWKVTAIDIFAKTGTFMAMCLESIGIIKCEKFISTILSLDHTQPVSDEYVTVMDTEFVDIPVRLYLPKRKSETPRRAVIYIHGGGFCF
;
A
#
# COMPACT_ATOMS: atom_id res chain seq x y z
N MET A 1 28.16 -14.01 26.00
CA MET A 1 27.12 -12.95 26.01
C MET A 1 27.57 -11.74 25.17
N ALA A 2 28.72 -11.13 25.46
CA ALA A 2 29.23 -9.97 24.73
C ALA A 2 29.42 -10.18 23.20
N PHE A 3 29.97 -11.33 22.77
CA PHE A 3 30.14 -11.63 21.33
C PHE A 3 28.81 -11.69 20.57
N LYS A 4 27.79 -12.34 21.16
CA LYS A 4 26.45 -12.41 20.56
C LYS A 4 25.80 -11.03 20.45
N ALA A 5 25.97 -10.18 21.47
CA ALA A 5 25.50 -8.80 21.45
C ALA A 5 26.22 -7.95 20.39
N LEU A 6 27.53 -8.13 20.24
CA LEU A 6 28.33 -7.47 19.20
C LEU A 6 27.88 -7.88 17.78
N CYS A 7 27.70 -9.19 17.54
CA CYS A 7 27.20 -9.69 16.25
C CYS A 7 25.81 -9.14 15.93
N LEU A 8 24.92 -9.10 16.92
CA LEU A 8 23.59 -8.53 16.74
C LEU A 8 23.65 -7.03 16.41
N GLY A 9 24.48 -6.27 17.13
CA GLY A 9 24.68 -4.84 16.87
C GLY A 9 25.21 -4.56 15.46
N LEU A 10 26.20 -5.34 15.00
CA LEU A 10 26.73 -5.26 13.63
C LEU A 10 25.67 -5.57 12.58
N LEU A 11 24.85 -6.61 12.80
CA LEU A 11 23.79 -6.98 11.88
C LEU A 11 22.72 -5.88 11.77
N CYS A 12 22.34 -5.27 12.90
CA CYS A 12 21.42 -4.13 12.92
C CYS A 12 22.01 -2.91 12.19
N ALA A 13 23.29 -2.61 12.39
CA ALA A 13 23.96 -1.49 11.72
C ALA A 13 24.03 -1.70 10.20
N LEU A 14 24.38 -2.91 9.76
CA LEU A 14 24.39 -3.29 8.34
C LEU A 14 22.98 -3.20 7.73
N PHE A 15 21.97 -3.69 8.45
CA PHE A 15 20.58 -3.58 8.00
C PHE A 15 20.14 -2.12 7.85
N ALA A 16 20.41 -1.28 8.87
CA ALA A 16 20.12 0.15 8.82
C ALA A 16 20.84 0.86 7.65
N PHE A 17 22.09 0.47 7.38
CA PHE A 17 22.85 0.98 6.24
C PHE A 17 22.24 0.55 4.89
N CYS A 18 21.83 -0.71 4.74
CA CYS A 18 21.23 -1.23 3.51
C CYS A 18 19.86 -0.60 3.21
N ILE A 19 19.07 -0.25 4.23
CA ILE A 19 17.76 0.39 4.04
C ILE A 19 17.84 1.92 3.93
N TYR A 20 18.99 2.53 4.23
CA TYR A 20 19.14 3.99 4.19
C TYR A 20 19.04 4.50 2.75
N THR A 21 18.07 5.39 2.50
CA THR A 21 18.06 6.23 1.30
C THR A 21 17.97 7.68 1.71
N PRO A 22 18.87 8.55 1.21
CA PRO A 22 18.82 9.97 1.52
C PRO A 22 17.56 10.56 0.87
N ILE A 23 16.65 11.05 1.71
CA ILE A 23 15.44 11.74 1.25
C ILE A 23 15.77 13.24 1.10
N PRO A 24 15.30 13.90 0.03
CA PRO A 24 15.53 15.32 -0.16
C PRO A 24 14.99 16.17 1.01
N SER A 25 15.77 17.16 1.44
CA SER A 25 15.43 18.01 2.59
C SER A 25 14.31 19.02 2.31
N ASN A 26 13.89 19.16 1.05
CA ASN A 26 12.82 20.06 0.63
C ASN A 26 11.41 19.43 0.71
N ILE A 27 11.29 18.20 1.21
CA ILE A 27 10.00 17.55 1.45
C ILE A 27 9.44 18.03 2.78
N GLU A 28 8.29 18.71 2.74
CA GLU A 28 7.60 19.24 3.94
C GLU A 28 7.35 18.14 4.99
N GLU A 29 6.87 16.97 4.54
CA GLU A 29 6.50 15.84 5.39
C GLU A 29 7.58 14.74 5.38
N TYR A 30 8.85 15.16 5.53
CA TYR A 30 10.03 14.29 5.47
C TYR A 30 9.89 13.00 6.29
N TRP A 31 9.40 13.11 7.53
CA TRP A 31 9.29 11.98 8.46
C TRP A 31 8.28 10.94 8.00
N LYS A 32 7.18 11.36 7.35
CA LYS A 32 6.15 10.43 6.80
C LYS A 32 6.75 9.62 5.67
N VAL A 33 7.43 10.29 4.75
CA VAL A 33 8.10 9.65 3.62
C VAL A 33 9.18 8.69 4.11
N THR A 34 9.95 9.10 5.11
CA THR A 34 10.97 8.24 5.75
C THR A 34 10.36 7.00 6.38
N ALA A 35 9.26 7.15 7.12
CA ALA A 35 8.58 6.01 7.75
C ALA A 35 8.04 5.02 6.71
N ILE A 36 7.43 5.53 5.63
CA ILE A 36 6.90 4.71 4.53
C ILE A 36 8.04 3.97 3.82
N ASP A 37 9.15 4.65 3.52
CA ASP A 37 10.31 4.06 2.84
C ASP A 37 10.96 2.94 3.68
N ILE A 38 11.16 3.17 4.98
CA ILE A 38 11.68 2.15 5.90
C ILE A 38 10.75 0.93 5.97
N PHE A 39 9.43 1.16 6.07
CA PHE A 39 8.45 0.08 6.14
C PHE A 39 8.42 -0.72 4.84
N ALA A 40 8.41 -0.04 3.69
CA ALA A 40 8.42 -0.67 2.38
C ALA A 40 9.66 -1.56 2.20
N LYS A 41 10.87 -1.04 2.47
CA LYS A 41 12.12 -1.81 2.33
C LYS A 41 12.19 -2.99 3.29
N THR A 42 11.78 -2.80 4.53
CA THR A 42 11.74 -3.87 5.52
C THR A 42 10.77 -4.96 5.10
N GLY A 43 9.58 -4.57 4.63
CA GLY A 43 8.57 -5.48 4.08
C GLY A 43 9.07 -6.27 2.87
N THR A 44 9.69 -5.60 1.90
CA THR A 44 10.27 -6.25 0.71
C THR A 44 11.41 -7.19 1.08
N PHE A 45 12.30 -6.79 2.00
CA PHE A 45 13.37 -7.66 2.48
C PHE A 45 12.82 -8.93 3.13
N MET A 46 11.82 -8.79 4.01
CA MET A 46 11.15 -9.92 4.64
C MET A 46 10.48 -10.83 3.60
N ALA A 47 9.80 -10.25 2.62
CA ALA A 47 9.17 -10.99 1.53
C ALA A 47 10.19 -11.83 0.74
N MET A 48 11.34 -11.24 0.38
CA MET A 48 12.41 -11.94 -0.32
C MET A 48 13.02 -13.07 0.52
N CYS A 49 13.20 -12.87 1.82
CA CYS A 49 13.69 -13.92 2.71
C CYS A 49 12.71 -15.10 2.80
N LEU A 50 11.42 -14.81 2.95
CA LEU A 50 10.37 -15.85 3.01
C LEU A 50 10.27 -16.62 1.70
N GLU A 51 10.39 -15.94 0.57
CA GLU A 51 10.41 -16.58 -0.75
C GLU A 51 11.64 -17.46 -0.93
N SER A 52 12.82 -16.98 -0.52
CA SER A 52 14.09 -17.73 -0.61
C SER A 52 14.07 -19.04 0.20
N ILE A 53 13.29 -19.09 1.28
CA ILE A 53 13.09 -20.28 2.12
C ILE A 53 11.92 -21.15 1.61
N GLY A 54 11.16 -20.68 0.61
CA GLY A 54 10.07 -21.40 -0.03
C GLY A 54 8.73 -21.34 0.73
N ILE A 55 8.54 -20.36 1.62
CA ILE A 55 7.33 -20.25 2.44
C ILE A 55 6.17 -19.60 1.67
N ILE A 56 6.42 -18.43 1.08
CA ILE A 56 5.41 -17.65 0.36
C ILE A 56 6.11 -16.84 -0.74
N LYS A 57 5.48 -16.72 -1.91
CA LYS A 57 5.97 -15.86 -2.99
C LYS A 57 5.93 -14.39 -2.56
N CYS A 58 6.92 -13.60 -2.98
CA CYS A 58 7.02 -12.19 -2.61
C CYS A 58 5.74 -11.40 -2.98
N GLU A 59 5.21 -11.60 -4.18
CA GLU A 59 3.97 -10.96 -4.65
C GLU A 59 2.77 -11.26 -3.75
N LYS A 60 2.62 -12.53 -3.34
CA LYS A 60 1.51 -12.96 -2.48
C LYS A 60 1.63 -12.37 -1.09
N PHE A 61 2.85 -12.27 -0.56
CA PHE A 61 3.12 -11.65 0.73
C PHE A 61 2.76 -10.15 0.72
N ILE A 62 3.24 -9.40 -0.28
CA ILE A 62 2.97 -7.96 -0.40
C ILE A 62 1.47 -7.71 -0.60
N SER A 63 0.82 -8.44 -1.51
CA SER A 63 -0.64 -8.36 -1.74
C SER A 63 -1.43 -8.64 -0.45
N THR A 64 -1.02 -9.62 0.36
CA THR A 64 -1.67 -9.93 1.63
C THR A 64 -1.58 -8.77 2.62
N ILE A 65 -0.39 -8.15 2.75
CA ILE A 65 -0.21 -6.99 3.64
C ILE A 65 -1.08 -5.82 3.18
N LEU A 66 -1.08 -5.50 1.89
CA LEU A 66 -1.86 -4.38 1.36
C LEU A 66 -3.37 -4.63 1.46
N SER A 67 -3.82 -5.88 1.35
CA SER A 67 -5.23 -6.22 1.54
C SER A 67 -5.75 -5.94 2.95
N LEU A 68 -4.86 -5.82 3.96
CA LEU A 68 -5.26 -5.45 5.32
C LEU A 68 -5.74 -3.99 5.41
N ASP A 69 -5.31 -3.13 4.49
CA ASP A 69 -5.75 -1.74 4.39
C ASP A 69 -6.98 -1.58 3.48
N HIS A 70 -7.55 -2.69 3.00
CA HIS A 70 -8.73 -2.64 2.16
C HIS A 70 -9.94 -2.17 2.98
N THR A 71 -10.36 -0.93 2.74
CA THR A 71 -11.56 -0.36 3.35
C THR A 71 -12.81 -0.80 2.59
N GLN A 72 -13.91 -1.01 3.32
CA GLN A 72 -15.17 -1.35 2.68
C GLN A 72 -15.77 -0.10 2.01
N PRO A 73 -16.36 -0.25 0.81
CA PRO A 73 -17.15 0.81 0.20
C PRO A 73 -18.44 1.01 1.01
N VAL A 74 -18.56 2.12 1.73
CA VAL A 74 -19.75 2.40 2.54
C VAL A 74 -20.52 3.57 1.94
N SER A 75 -21.83 3.40 1.79
CA SER A 75 -22.73 4.50 1.44
C SER A 75 -22.89 5.44 2.63
N ASP A 76 -22.91 6.74 2.39
CA ASP A 76 -23.07 7.77 3.42
C ASP A 76 -24.27 8.69 3.12
N GLU A 77 -24.38 9.82 3.83
CA GLU A 77 -25.47 10.77 3.62
C GLU A 77 -25.45 11.48 2.25
N TYR A 78 -24.30 11.51 1.57
CA TYR A 78 -24.10 12.22 0.30
C TYR A 78 -24.05 11.30 -0.92
N VAL A 79 -23.55 10.06 -0.76
CA VAL A 79 -23.25 9.15 -1.86
C VAL A 79 -23.82 7.76 -1.59
N THR A 80 -24.46 7.19 -2.60
CA THR A 80 -24.79 5.76 -2.65
C THR A 80 -23.66 5.03 -3.38
N VAL A 81 -23.11 4.00 -2.75
CA VAL A 81 -22.09 3.13 -3.33
C VAL A 81 -22.73 1.80 -3.70
N MET A 82 -22.52 1.37 -4.95
CA MET A 82 -23.10 0.13 -5.48
C MET A 82 -22.14 -0.55 -6.44
N ASP A 83 -21.99 -1.86 -6.29
CA ASP A 83 -21.24 -2.69 -7.24
C ASP A 83 -22.18 -3.16 -8.37
N THR A 84 -21.72 -3.06 -9.60
CA THR A 84 -22.46 -3.47 -10.81
C THR A 84 -21.48 -3.89 -11.91
N GLU A 85 -21.99 -4.22 -13.09
CA GLU A 85 -21.17 -4.65 -14.22
C GLU A 85 -21.49 -3.81 -15.45
N PHE A 86 -20.45 -3.34 -16.13
CA PHE A 86 -20.56 -2.70 -17.44
C PHE A 86 -19.88 -3.59 -18.47
N VAL A 87 -20.65 -4.17 -19.39
CA VAL A 87 -20.12 -5.10 -20.41
C VAL A 87 -19.31 -6.22 -19.73
N ASP A 88 -19.90 -6.84 -18.71
CA ASP A 88 -19.30 -7.92 -17.91
C ASP A 88 -18.02 -7.54 -17.14
N ILE A 89 -17.68 -6.25 -17.06
CA ILE A 89 -16.57 -5.74 -16.24
C ILE A 89 -17.12 -5.25 -14.90
N PRO A 90 -16.66 -5.78 -13.75
CA PRO A 90 -17.09 -5.31 -12.44
C PRO A 90 -16.64 -3.86 -12.22
N VAL A 91 -17.59 -3.02 -11.84
CA VAL A 91 -17.36 -1.61 -11.53
C VAL A 91 -18.06 -1.24 -10.24
N ARG A 92 -17.52 -0.21 -9.58
CA ARG A 92 -18.15 0.42 -8.42
C ARG A 92 -18.66 1.80 -8.77
N LEU A 93 -19.96 2.01 -8.59
CA LEU A 93 -20.60 3.30 -8.81
C LEU A 93 -20.71 4.09 -7.51
N TYR A 94 -20.30 5.35 -7.59
CA TYR A 94 -20.48 6.35 -6.54
C TYR A 94 -21.49 7.37 -7.05
N LEU A 95 -22.75 7.21 -6.64
CA LEU A 95 -23.87 8.05 -7.10
C LEU A 95 -24.21 9.11 -6.06
N PRO A 96 -24.07 10.42 -6.37
CA PRO A 96 -24.49 11.48 -5.46
C PRO A 96 -26.01 11.46 -5.24
N LYS A 97 -26.45 11.49 -3.98
CA LYS A 97 -27.87 11.56 -3.58
C LYS A 97 -28.49 12.94 -3.80
N ARG A 98 -27.67 13.99 -3.86
CA ARG A 98 -28.12 15.36 -4.11
C ARG A 98 -28.79 15.47 -5.48
N LYS A 99 -30.02 16.00 -5.51
CA LYS A 99 -30.72 16.30 -6.77
C LYS A 99 -29.92 17.33 -7.59
N SER A 100 -29.92 17.15 -8.91
CA SER A 100 -29.32 18.07 -9.86
C SER A 100 -30.38 18.51 -10.85
N GLU A 101 -30.44 19.80 -11.14
CA GLU A 101 -31.34 20.35 -12.16
C GLU A 101 -30.86 20.04 -13.58
N THR A 102 -29.56 19.78 -13.74
CA THR A 102 -28.94 19.42 -15.02
C THR A 102 -28.33 18.01 -14.97
N PRO A 103 -28.18 17.34 -16.12
CA PRO A 103 -27.45 16.08 -16.21
C PRO A 103 -26.02 16.23 -15.69
N ARG A 104 -25.59 15.33 -14.81
CA ARG A 104 -24.22 15.30 -14.28
C ARG A 104 -23.29 14.62 -15.29
N ARG A 105 -22.08 15.14 -15.43
CA ARG A 105 -21.00 14.43 -16.15
C ARG A 105 -20.53 13.25 -15.30
N ALA A 106 -20.31 12.11 -15.93
CA ALA A 106 -19.69 10.96 -15.29
C ALA A 106 -18.17 11.14 -15.22
N VAL A 107 -17.55 10.55 -14.19
CA VAL A 107 -16.09 10.44 -14.06
C VAL A 107 -15.75 8.96 -14.02
N ILE A 108 -14.80 8.55 -14.87
CA ILE A 108 -14.23 7.20 -14.84
C ILE A 108 -12.95 7.29 -14.02
N TYR A 109 -12.92 6.59 -12.90
CA TYR A 109 -11.75 6.48 -12.04
C TYR A 109 -11.15 5.08 -12.16
N ILE A 110 -9.84 5.01 -12.36
CA ILE A 110 -9.06 3.77 -12.42
C ILE A 110 -8.05 3.85 -11.29
N HIS A 111 -8.09 2.88 -10.38
CA HIS A 111 -7.19 2.88 -9.22
C HIS A 111 -5.75 2.59 -9.63
N GLY A 112 -4.81 2.96 -8.75
CA GLY A 112 -3.38 2.64 -8.88
C GLY A 112 -3.08 1.19 -8.50
N GLY A 113 -1.94 0.95 -7.83
CA GLY A 113 -1.57 -0.41 -7.41
C GLY A 113 -0.69 -1.17 -8.40
N GLY A 114 -0.13 -0.48 -9.42
CA GLY A 114 0.90 -1.05 -10.29
C GLY A 114 0.45 -2.31 -11.05
N PHE A 115 -0.85 -2.46 -11.30
CA PHE A 115 -1.49 -3.62 -11.94
C PHE A 115 -1.42 -4.94 -11.15
N CYS A 116 -0.93 -4.92 -9.92
CA CYS A 116 -0.73 -6.12 -9.10
C CYS A 116 -1.49 -6.06 -7.75
N PHE A 117 -2.08 -4.92 -7.40
CA PHE A 117 -2.76 -4.66 -6.14
C PHE A 117 -4.18 -4.13 -6.37
#